data_AF-A0A417XXX7-F1
#
_entry.id   AF-A0A417XXX7-F1
#
_cell.length_a   1.000
_cell.length_b   1.000
_cell.length_c   1.000
_cell.angle_alpha   90.00
_cell.angle_beta   90.00
_cell.angle_gamma   90.00
#
_symmetry.space_group_name_H-M   'P 1'
#
loop_
_entity.id
_entity.type
_entity.pdbx_description
1 polymer ?
#
loop_
_entity_poly.entity_id
_entity_poly.type
_entity_poly.pdbx_seq_one_letter_code
_entity_poly.pdbx_strand_id
1 'polypeptide(L)'
;MTTTHAPALTKPLLAMAVGRIALGAASVAAPGAMARTFGTQRSAELDYMTRVFGARAVALGTAYLLAGPDERTRLQRLCVGVDVSDTVSGLSELVRSSGPTRRSLAMAVLVTGPYAAVGLARLLTDLRQRA
;
A
#
# COMPACT_ATOMS: atom_id res chain seq x y z
N MET A 1 -11.72 -11.23 -31.57
CA MET A 1 -11.58 -12.02 -30.32
C MET A 1 -11.51 -11.04 -29.16
N THR A 2 -12.66 -10.63 -28.64
CA THR A 2 -12.81 -9.57 -27.64
C THR A 2 -12.67 -10.17 -26.24
N THR A 3 -11.53 -9.97 -25.60
CA THR A 3 -11.31 -10.37 -24.21
C THR A 3 -12.08 -9.43 -23.28
N THR A 4 -13.16 -9.95 -22.71
CA THR A 4 -13.94 -9.37 -21.61
C THR A 4 -13.00 -8.86 -20.52
N HIS A 5 -12.85 -7.53 -20.43
CA HIS A 5 -12.16 -6.89 -19.30
C HIS A 5 -12.85 -7.32 -18.02
N ALA A 6 -12.13 -7.78 -17.02
CA ALA A 6 -12.68 -7.91 -15.67
C ALA A 6 -12.91 -6.49 -15.12
N PRO A 7 -14.13 -5.91 -15.20
CA PRO A 7 -14.33 -4.46 -15.03
C PRO A 7 -14.37 -4.05 -13.56
N ALA A 8 -14.54 -5.03 -12.66
CA ALA A 8 -14.87 -4.78 -11.26
C ALA A 8 -13.71 -4.16 -10.46
N LEU A 9 -12.45 -4.48 -10.81
CA LEU A 9 -11.30 -4.08 -9.99
C LEU A 9 -10.48 -2.92 -10.57
N THR A 10 -10.76 -2.45 -11.79
CA THR A 10 -10.03 -1.31 -12.38
C THR A 10 -10.23 -0.02 -11.59
N LYS A 11 -11.47 0.28 -11.20
CA LYS A 11 -11.78 1.48 -10.38
C LYS A 11 -11.11 1.41 -9.00
N PRO A 12 -11.18 0.28 -8.25
CA PRO A 12 -10.39 0.09 -7.03
C PRO A 12 -8.89 0.31 -7.19
N LEU A 13 -8.27 -0.21 -8.26
CA LEU A 13 -6.82 -0.06 -8.46
C LEU A 13 -6.40 1.40 -8.72
N LEU A 14 -7.21 2.15 -9.46
CA LEU A 14 -6.99 3.60 -9.63
C LEU A 14 -7.15 4.34 -8.30
N ALA A 15 -8.18 4.02 -7.53
CA ALA A 15 -8.38 4.60 -6.21
C ALA A 15 -7.21 4.29 -5.26
N MET A 16 -6.67 3.07 -5.32
CA MET A 16 -5.47 2.70 -4.57
C MET A 16 -4.23 3.47 -5.04
N ALA A 17 -4.06 3.72 -6.34
CA ALA A 17 -2.94 4.52 -6.82
C ALA A 17 -3.01 5.96 -6.30
N VAL A 18 -4.18 6.58 -6.34
CA VAL A 18 -4.44 7.91 -5.75
C VAL A 18 -4.21 7.89 -4.23
N GLY A 19 -4.72 6.87 -3.53
CA GLY A 19 -4.53 6.72 -2.09
C GLY A 19 -3.06 6.61 -1.68
N ARG A 20 -2.24 5.86 -2.44
CA ARG A 20 -0.79 5.80 -2.23
C ARG A 20 -0.11 7.14 -2.41
N ILE A 21 -0.50 7.90 -3.45
CA ILE A 21 0.06 9.23 -3.68
C ILE A 21 -0.32 10.17 -2.53
N ALA A 22 -1.58 10.19 -2.11
CA ALA A 22 -2.05 11.06 -1.03
C ALA A 22 -1.36 10.74 0.31
N LEU A 23 -1.36 9.47 0.73
CA LEU A 23 -0.71 9.03 1.96
C LEU A 23 0.81 9.20 1.90
N GLY A 24 1.41 8.89 0.74
CA GLY A 24 2.84 9.01 0.52
C GLY A 24 3.30 10.46 0.56
N ALA A 25 2.59 11.38 -0.10
CA ALA A 25 2.87 12.80 -0.06
C ALA A 25 2.73 13.36 1.37
N ALA A 26 1.68 12.95 2.11
CA ALA A 26 1.53 13.33 3.52
C ALA A 26 2.70 12.82 4.39
N SER A 27 3.16 11.60 4.14
CA SER A 27 4.30 10.99 4.83
C SER A 27 5.63 11.70 4.53
N VAL A 28 5.82 12.16 3.30
CA VAL A 28 7.00 12.95 2.90
C VAL A 28 6.96 14.36 3.49
N ALA A 29 5.83 15.04 3.38
CA ALA A 29 5.68 16.43 3.78
C ALA A 29 5.63 16.60 5.30
N ALA A 30 4.93 15.68 6.00
CA ALA A 30 4.62 15.82 7.41
C ALA A 30 4.73 14.47 8.18
N PRO A 31 5.93 13.86 8.24
CA PRO A 31 6.12 12.57 8.91
C PRO A 31 5.74 12.59 10.39
N GLY A 32 6.04 13.69 11.11
CA GLY A 32 5.64 13.84 12.50
C GLY A 32 4.11 13.91 12.69
N ALA A 33 3.36 14.42 11.71
CA ALA A 33 1.90 14.38 11.75
C ALA A 33 1.39 12.94 11.58
N MET A 34 1.99 12.18 10.65
CA MET A 34 1.66 10.77 10.47
C MET A 34 1.95 9.94 11.72
N ALA A 35 3.12 10.12 12.34
CA ALA A 35 3.46 9.45 13.59
C ALA A 35 2.40 9.70 14.69
N ARG A 36 1.91 10.94 14.81
CA ARG A 36 0.82 11.27 15.75
C ARG A 36 -0.50 10.60 15.39
N THR A 37 -0.89 10.58 14.11
CA THR A 37 -2.12 9.92 13.64
C THR A 37 -2.11 8.42 13.98
N PHE A 38 -0.95 7.78 13.88
CA PHE A 38 -0.78 6.37 14.24
C PHE A 38 -0.53 6.15 15.75
N GLY A 39 -0.40 7.21 16.55
CA GLY A 39 -0.09 7.09 17.98
C GLY A 39 1.32 6.57 18.26
N THR A 40 2.27 6.79 17.35
CA THR A 40 3.66 6.36 17.48
C THR A 40 4.52 7.49 18.05
N GLN A 41 5.44 7.15 18.95
CA GLN A 41 6.43 8.12 19.43
C GLN A 41 7.38 8.52 18.30
N ARG A 42 7.64 9.82 18.19
CA ARG A 42 8.48 10.38 17.14
C ARG A 42 9.96 10.15 17.43
N SER A 43 10.71 9.72 16.43
CA SER A 43 12.18 9.69 16.44
C SER A 43 12.71 10.16 15.07
N ALA A 44 14.00 10.50 14.98
CA ALA A 44 14.61 10.89 13.72
C ALA A 44 14.63 9.74 12.70
N GLU A 45 14.85 8.51 13.17
CA GLU A 45 14.83 7.29 12.38
C GLU A 45 13.42 7.03 11.83
N LEU A 46 12.38 7.20 12.65
CA LEU A 46 11.00 7.05 12.21
C LEU A 46 10.61 8.11 11.18
N ASP A 47 11.02 9.37 11.38
CA ASP A 47 10.77 10.44 10.43
C ASP A 47 11.44 10.16 9.07
N TYR A 48 12.69 9.71 9.10
CA TYR A 48 13.43 9.31 7.90
C TYR A 48 12.75 8.14 7.18
N MET A 49 12.42 7.07 7.90
CA MET A 49 11.73 5.91 7.33
C MET A 49 10.35 6.26 6.77
N THR A 50 9.59 7.11 7.46
CA THR A 50 8.26 7.55 7.00
C THR A 50 8.36 8.31 5.68
N ARG A 51 9.38 9.18 5.51
CA ARG A 51 9.63 9.87 4.24
C ARG A 51 10.06 8.91 3.14
N VAL A 52 10.94 7.95 3.43
CA VAL A 52 11.40 6.93 2.46
C VAL A 52 10.24 6.09 1.95
N PHE A 53 9.40 5.55 2.86
CA PHE A 53 8.23 4.78 2.47
C PHE A 53 7.17 5.63 1.78
N GLY A 54 7.00 6.88 2.20
CA GLY A 54 6.12 7.84 1.55
C GLY A 54 6.53 8.12 0.10
N ALA A 55 7.81 8.40 -0.14
CA ALA A 55 8.34 8.62 -1.49
C ALA A 55 8.15 7.40 -2.39
N ARG A 56 8.37 6.19 -1.84
CA ARG A 56 8.09 4.93 -2.55
C ARG A 56 6.62 4.81 -2.94
N ALA A 57 5.70 5.12 -2.02
CA ALA A 57 4.26 5.06 -2.30
C ALA A 57 3.86 6.06 -3.41
N VAL A 58 4.39 7.28 -3.38
CA VAL A 58 4.19 8.28 -4.45
C VAL A 58 4.71 7.76 -5.78
N ALA A 59 5.94 7.23 -5.82
CA ALA A 59 6.54 6.71 -7.05
C ALA A 59 5.71 5.57 -7.64
N LEU A 60 5.31 4.59 -6.83
CA LEU A 60 4.51 3.45 -7.29
C LEU A 60 3.12 3.87 -7.78
N GLY A 61 2.43 4.74 -7.03
CA GLY A 61 1.12 5.25 -7.45
C GLY A 61 1.19 6.05 -8.74
N THR A 62 2.20 6.93 -8.86
CA THR A 62 2.41 7.75 -10.06
C THR A 62 2.76 6.88 -11.26
N ALA A 63 3.68 5.93 -11.11
CA ALA A 63 4.01 4.98 -12.17
C ALA A 63 2.79 4.22 -12.66
N TYR A 64 1.93 3.74 -11.75
CA TYR A 64 0.70 3.04 -12.12
C TYR A 64 -0.29 3.93 -12.90
N LEU A 65 -0.46 5.20 -12.50
CA LEU A 65 -1.37 6.12 -13.18
C LEU A 65 -0.87 6.50 -14.58
N LEU A 66 0.43 6.70 -14.74
CA LEU A 66 1.06 7.06 -16.01
C LEU A 66 1.20 5.86 -16.97
N ALA A 67 1.16 4.63 -16.45
CA ALA A 67 1.34 3.43 -17.26
C ALA A 67 0.20 3.21 -18.26
N GLY A 68 0.57 2.73 -19.44
CA GLY A 68 -0.35 2.24 -20.45
C GLY A 68 -1.04 0.92 -20.04
N PRO A 69 -2.10 0.49 -20.75
CA PRO A 69 -2.89 -0.69 -20.40
C PRO A 69 -2.05 -1.97 -20.19
N ASP A 70 -1.06 -2.19 -21.05
CA ASP A 70 -0.23 -3.40 -21.03
C ASP A 70 0.74 -3.43 -19.83
N GLU A 71 1.22 -2.26 -19.40
CA GLU A 71 2.19 -2.13 -18.31
C GLU A 71 1.53 -2.12 -16.93
N ARG A 72 0.28 -1.64 -16.84
CA ARG A 72 -0.50 -1.59 -15.58
C ARG A 72 -0.60 -2.94 -14.89
N THR A 73 -0.66 -4.04 -15.63
CA THR A 73 -0.69 -5.39 -15.02
C THR A 73 0.63 -5.72 -14.33
N ARG A 74 1.77 -5.35 -14.92
CA ARG A 74 3.09 -5.59 -14.31
C ARG A 74 3.29 -4.72 -13.07
N LEU A 75 2.95 -3.43 -13.19
CA LEU A 75 3.03 -2.50 -12.06
C LEU A 75 2.05 -2.85 -10.94
N GLN A 76 0.86 -3.33 -11.26
CA GLN A 76 -0.09 -3.82 -10.25
C GLN A 76 0.57 -4.95 -9.44
N ARG A 77 1.17 -5.95 -10.08
CA ARG A 77 1.86 -7.05 -9.39
C ARG A 77 2.99 -6.57 -8.49
N LEU A 78 3.78 -5.60 -8.97
CA LEU A 78 4.84 -4.98 -8.17
C LEU A 78 4.26 -4.28 -6.93
N CYS A 79 3.21 -3.48 -7.10
CA CYS A 79 2.55 -2.79 -5.99
C CYS A 79 2.03 -3.79 -4.95
N VAL A 80 1.38 -4.87 -5.40
CA VAL A 80 0.87 -5.92 -4.49
C VAL A 80 1.99 -6.60 -3.71
N GLY A 81 3.13 -6.88 -4.36
CA GLY A 81 4.30 -7.42 -3.66
C GLY A 81 4.72 -6.51 -2.50
N VAL A 82 4.81 -5.22 -2.75
CA VAL A 82 5.17 -4.22 -1.73
C VAL A 82 4.11 -4.14 -0.62
N ASP A 83 2.82 -4.01 -0.96
CA ASP A 83 1.77 -3.86 0.05
C ASP A 83 1.65 -5.10 0.94
N VAL A 84 1.78 -6.30 0.35
CA VAL A 84 1.75 -7.56 1.09
C VAL A 84 2.96 -7.66 2.01
N SER A 85 4.17 -7.35 1.53
CA SER A 85 5.38 -7.34 2.36
C SER A 85 5.24 -6.38 3.54
N ASP A 86 4.84 -5.13 3.30
CA ASP A 86 4.65 -4.11 4.35
C ASP A 86 3.60 -4.58 5.38
N THR A 87 2.49 -5.15 4.91
CA THR A 87 1.39 -5.63 5.77
C THR A 87 1.81 -6.85 6.60
N VAL A 88 2.55 -7.80 6.01
CA VAL A 88 3.06 -8.98 6.72
C VAL A 88 4.08 -8.58 7.79
N SER A 89 4.98 -7.64 7.48
CA SER A 89 5.92 -7.10 8.46
C SER A 89 5.19 -6.43 9.62
N GLY A 90 4.20 -5.58 9.33
CA GLY A 90 3.38 -4.93 10.34
C GLY A 90 2.59 -5.91 11.21
N LEU A 91 1.97 -6.93 10.59
CA LEU A 91 1.20 -7.96 11.30
C LEU A 91 2.11 -8.85 12.17
N SER A 92 3.29 -9.20 11.67
CA SER A 92 4.28 -9.99 12.41
C SER A 92 4.70 -9.27 13.69
N GLU A 93 4.94 -7.97 13.61
CA GLU A 93 5.28 -7.16 14.78
C GLU A 93 4.08 -6.95 15.70
N LEU A 94 2.90 -6.74 15.13
CA LEU A 94 1.66 -6.59 15.89
C LEU A 94 1.40 -7.78 16.81
N VAL A 95 1.62 -9.00 16.33
CA VAL A 95 1.43 -10.24 17.10
C VAL A 95 2.43 -10.37 18.25
N ARG A 96 3.65 -9.83 18.11
CA ARG A 96 4.69 -9.83 19.14
C ARG A 96 4.57 -8.68 20.15
N SER A 97 3.90 -7.62 19.75
CA SER A 97 3.78 -6.39 20.54
C SER A 97 2.67 -6.44 21.60
N SER A 98 2.81 -5.64 22.65
CA SER A 98 1.80 -5.44 23.69
C SER A 98 1.66 -3.94 24.02
N GLY A 99 0.63 -3.58 24.79
CA GLY A 99 0.43 -2.22 25.27
C GLY A 99 0.24 -1.16 24.17
N PRO A 100 0.75 0.07 24.36
CA PRO A 100 0.59 1.18 23.41
C PRO A 100 1.15 0.88 22.00
N THR A 101 2.30 0.20 21.91
CA THR A 101 2.92 -0.17 20.63
C THR A 101 2.00 -1.04 19.77
N ARG A 102 1.29 -1.98 20.40
CA ARG A 102 0.30 -2.83 19.72
C ARG A 102 -0.82 -2.03 19.08
N ARG A 103 -1.30 -0.99 19.76
CA ARG A 103 -2.34 -0.10 19.21
C ARG A 103 -1.83 0.66 17.98
N SER A 104 -0.61 1.20 18.05
CA SER A 104 -0.04 1.95 16.93
C SER A 104 0.20 1.08 15.70
N LEU A 105 0.70 -0.14 15.91
CA LEU A 105 0.87 -1.14 14.84
C LEU A 105 -0.47 -1.58 14.26
N ALA A 106 -1.50 -1.78 15.08
CA ALA A 106 -2.84 -2.15 14.60
C ALA A 106 -3.41 -1.05 13.69
N MET A 107 -3.23 0.22 14.06
CA MET A 107 -3.65 1.35 13.22
C MET A 107 -2.88 1.41 11.89
N ALA A 108 -1.57 1.18 11.90
CA ALA A 108 -0.78 1.12 10.69
C ALA A 108 -1.25 0.00 9.75
N VAL A 109 -1.41 -1.22 10.28
CA VAL A 109 -1.91 -2.39 9.52
C VAL A 109 -3.34 -2.15 9.00
N LEU A 110 -4.20 -1.48 9.77
CA LEU A 110 -5.55 -1.14 9.32
C LEU A 110 -5.56 -0.21 8.10
N VAL A 111 -4.59 0.70 8.00
CA VAL A 111 -4.47 1.63 6.86
C VAL A 111 -3.86 0.95 5.64
N THR A 112 -2.83 0.10 5.81
CA THR A 112 -2.11 -0.53 4.70
C THR A 112 -2.72 -1.85 4.23
N GLY A 113 -3.33 -2.61 5.14
CA GLY A 113 -3.92 -3.92 4.87
C GLY A 113 -4.95 -3.96 3.73
N PRO A 114 -5.83 -2.96 3.56
CA PRO A 114 -6.75 -2.90 2.43
C PRO A 114 -6.05 -2.92 1.06
N TYR A 115 -4.88 -2.29 0.94
CA TYR A 115 -4.11 -2.29 -0.31
C TYR A 115 -3.63 -3.70 -0.64
N ALA A 116 -3.07 -4.40 0.36
CA ALA A 116 -2.63 -5.79 0.22
C ALA A 116 -3.80 -6.72 -0.14
N ALA A 117 -4.95 -6.57 0.53
CA ALA A 117 -6.12 -7.43 0.32
C ALA A 117 -6.70 -7.26 -1.10
N VAL A 118 -6.98 -6.03 -1.53
CA VAL A 118 -7.52 -5.75 -2.88
C VAL A 118 -6.53 -6.15 -3.96
N GLY A 119 -5.25 -5.85 -3.73
CA GLY A 119 -4.15 -6.22 -4.59
C GLY A 119 -4.05 -7.73 -4.81
N LEU A 120 -4.03 -8.50 -3.71
CA LEU A 120 -3.96 -9.96 -3.75
C LEU A 120 -5.20 -10.57 -4.40
N ALA A 121 -6.40 -10.05 -4.10
CA ALA A 121 -7.64 -10.50 -4.73
C ALA A 121 -7.61 -10.32 -6.26
N ARG A 122 -7.07 -9.19 -6.74
CA ARG A 122 -6.86 -8.97 -8.18
C ARG A 122 -5.88 -9.98 -8.76
N LEU A 123 -4.73 -10.18 -8.11
CA LEU A 123 -3.70 -11.12 -8.58
C LEU A 123 -4.26 -12.54 -8.69
N LEU A 124 -5.01 -13.00 -7.69
CA LEU A 124 -5.61 -14.33 -7.68
C LEU A 124 -6.65 -14.50 -8.80
N THR A 125 -7.42 -13.46 -9.10
CA THR A 125 -8.36 -13.45 -10.22
C THR A 125 -7.63 -13.58 -11.55
N ASP A 126 -6.54 -12.84 -11.74
CA ASP A 126 -5.75 -12.86 -12.97
C ASP A 126 -5.06 -14.22 -13.19
N LEU A 127 -4.67 -14.91 -12.12
CA LEU A 127 -4.09 -16.26 -12.20
C LEU A 127 -5.14 -17.31 -12.56
N ARG A 128 -6.35 -17.23 -11.97
CA ARG A 128 -7.46 -18.15 -12.28
C ARG A 128 -7.94 -18.04 -13.73
N GLN A 129 -7.85 -16.87 -14.33
CA GLN A 129 -8.25 -16.66 -15.74
C GLN A 129 -7.20 -17.15 -16.75
N ARG A 130 -5.99 -17.51 -16.29
CA ARG A 130 -4.89 -18.01 -17.14
C ARG A 130 -4.71 -19.52 -17.07
N ALA A 131 -5.32 -20.18 -16.10
CA ALA A 131 -5.34 -21.63 -15.91
C ALA A 131 -6.51 -22.24 -16.68
#